data_AF-A0A958LKX0-F1
#
_entry.id   AF-A0A958LKX0-F1
#
_cell.length_a   1.000
_cell.length_b   1.000
_cell.length_c   1.000
_cell.angle_alpha   90.00
_cell.angle_beta   90.00
_cell.angle_gamma   90.00
#
_symmetry.space_group_name_H-M   'P 1'
#
loop_
_entity.id
_entity.type
_entity.pdbx_description
1 polymer ?
#
loop_
_entity_poly.entity_id
_entity_poly.type
_entity_poly.pdbx_seq_one_letter_code
_entity_poly.pdbx_strand_id
1 'polypeptide(L)'
;MDRFKLSFLLRLILAVVALILLLLWVYRCQEYKPKSSPLRVMTYSSFSMPEGPGPVLKALYERRFQREVEFVEGGDSALMLEKLKALTT
;
A
#
# COMPACT_ATOMS: atom_id res chain seq x y z
N MET A 1 -28.79 8.11 46.40
CA MET A 1 -27.70 7.52 45.59
C MET A 1 -28.34 6.35 44.89
N ASP A 2 -28.63 6.32 43.58
CA ASP A 2 -27.65 5.87 42.58
C ASP A 2 -28.12 6.05 41.12
N ARG A 3 -29.22 6.78 40.84
CA ARG A 3 -29.62 7.03 39.43
C ARG A 3 -28.62 7.90 38.66
N PHE A 4 -27.97 8.82 39.36
CA PHE A 4 -26.95 9.70 38.80
C PHE A 4 -25.70 8.90 38.38
N LYS A 5 -25.23 7.99 39.26
CA LYS A 5 -24.12 7.07 38.96
C LYS A 5 -24.45 6.12 37.81
N LEU A 6 -25.69 5.61 37.76
CA LEU A 6 -26.14 4.73 36.70
C LEU A 6 -26.14 5.44 35.33
N SER A 7 -26.64 6.67 35.26
CA SER A 7 -26.62 7.46 34.02
C SER A 7 -25.20 7.82 33.55
N PHE A 8 -24.28 8.03 34.49
CA PHE A 8 -22.88 8.32 34.20
C PHE A 8 -22.16 7.08 33.66
N LEU A 9 -22.34 5.92 34.29
CA LEU A 9 -21.80 4.65 33.82
C LEU A 9 -22.33 4.27 32.43
N LEU A 10 -23.62 4.49 32.17
CA LEU A 10 -24.23 4.19 30.86
C LEU A 10 -23.61 5.04 29.73
N ARG A 11 -23.38 6.33 29.96
CA ARG A 11 -22.73 7.23 29.00
C ARG A 11 -21.26 6.84 28.77
N LEU A 12 -20.57 6.41 29.82
CA LEU A 12 -19.18 5.95 29.72
C LEU A 12 -19.07 4.67 28.88
N ILE A 13 -19.95 3.70 29.10
CA ILE A 13 -20.02 2.47 28.30
C ILE A 13 -20.32 2.82 26.83
N LEU A 14 -21.30 3.70 26.58
CA LEU A 14 -21.64 4.11 25.22
C LEU A 14 -20.45 4.78 24.51
N ALA A 15 -19.72 5.66 25.21
CA ALA A 15 -18.52 6.31 24.67
C ALA A 15 -17.40 5.31 24.35
N VAL A 16 -17.18 4.32 25.21
CA VAL A 16 -16.20 3.25 24.99
C VAL A 16 -16.60 2.39 23.79
N VAL A 17 -17.87 2.01 23.66
CA VAL A 17 -18.38 1.26 22.51
C VAL A 17 -18.20 2.06 21.21
N ALA A 18 -18.53 3.35 21.22
CA ALA A 18 -18.33 4.23 20.07
C ALA A 18 -16.85 4.35 19.68
N LEU A 19 -15.95 4.44 20.67
CA LEU A 19 -14.49 4.46 20.44
C LEU A 19 -13.98 3.14 19.84
N ILE A 20 -14.46 2.00 20.33
CA ILE A 20 -14.10 0.68 19.80
C ILE A 20 -14.59 0.53 18.35
N LEU A 21 -15.82 0.96 18.07
CA LEU A 21 -16.36 0.96 16.70
C LEU A 21 -15.58 1.88 15.77
N LEU A 22 -15.17 3.06 16.24
CA LEU A 22 -14.31 3.98 15.50
C LEU A 22 -12.96 3.33 15.17
N LEU A 23 -12.31 2.68 16.15
CA LEU A 23 -11.04 2.00 15.95
C LEU A 23 -11.16 0.83 14.97
N LEU A 24 -12.23 0.03 15.09
CA LEU A 24 -12.52 -1.06 14.14
C LEU A 24 -12.76 -0.54 12.72
N TRP A 25 -13.45 0.60 12.59
CA TRP A 25 -13.68 1.24 11.30
C TRP A 25 -12.38 1.72 10.66
N VAL A 26 -11.51 2.38 11.43
CA VAL A 26 -10.16 2.81 10.97
C VAL A 26 -9.32 1.60 10.55
N TYR A 27 -9.34 0.51 11.33
CA TYR A 27 -8.61 -0.71 11.01
C TYR A 27 -9.09 -1.34 9.69
N ARG A 28 -10.41 -1.38 9.47
CA ARG A 28 -10.99 -1.91 8.22
C ARG A 28 -10.70 -1.04 7.00
N CYS A 29 -10.56 0.27 7.17
CA CYS A 29 -10.16 1.16 6.09
C CYS A 29 -8.70 0.96 5.65
N GLN A 30 -7.85 0.36 6.49
CA GLN A 30 -6.42 0.22 6.19
C GLN A 30 -6.09 -0.94 5.22
N GLU A 31 -7.00 -1.91 5.05
CA GLU A 31 -6.69 -3.17 4.36
C GLU A 31 -7.28 -3.32 2.94
N TYR A 32 -7.95 -2.30 2.38
CA TYR A 32 -8.42 -2.38 0.99
C TYR A 32 -7.30 -2.03 -0.01
N LYS A 33 -6.21 -2.81 -0.01
CA LYS A 33 -5.32 -2.88 -1.18
C LYS A 33 -5.96 -3.88 -2.14
N PRO A 34 -6.51 -3.45 -3.29
CA PRO A 34 -7.02 -4.40 -4.26
C PRO A 34 -5.90 -5.39 -4.61
N LYS A 35 -6.22 -6.68 -4.70
CA LYS A 35 -5.37 -7.78 -5.16
C LYS A 35 -4.97 -7.62 -6.65
N SER A 36 -4.61 -6.41 -7.07
CA SER A 36 -4.07 -6.17 -8.40
C SER A 36 -2.67 -6.72 -8.44
N SER A 37 -2.36 -7.54 -9.44
CA SER A 37 -1.00 -8.03 -9.65
C SER A 37 -0.01 -6.85 -9.69
N PRO A 38 1.18 -7.01 -9.06
CA PRO A 38 2.19 -5.96 -9.05
C PRO A 38 2.54 -5.59 -10.49
N LEU A 39 2.66 -4.29 -10.75
CA LEU A 39 3.11 -3.80 -12.04
C LEU A 39 4.60 -4.10 -12.17
N ARG A 40 4.95 -5.04 -13.04
CA ARG A 40 6.34 -5.38 -13.33
C ARG A 40 6.92 -4.41 -14.35
N VAL A 41 7.96 -3.69 -13.95
CA VAL A 41 8.67 -2.72 -14.78
C VAL A 41 10.08 -3.24 -14.99
N MET A 42 10.37 -3.63 -16.24
CA MET A 42 11.71 -4.04 -16.60
C MET A 42 12.58 -2.80 -16.76
N THR A 43 13.73 -2.75 -16.11
CA THR A 43 14.61 -1.58 -16.09
C THR A 43 16.08 -1.95 -15.92
N TYR A 44 16.96 -0.98 -16.12
CA TYR A 44 18.40 -1.12 -15.91
C TYR A 44 18.77 -0.83 -14.44
N SER A 45 19.90 -1.37 -14.00
CA SER A 45 20.28 -1.39 -12.58
C SER A 45 20.46 0.01 -11.98
N SER A 46 21.07 0.96 -12.70
CA SER A 46 21.24 2.34 -12.19
C SER A 46 19.94 3.10 -11.98
N PHE A 47 18.82 2.66 -12.59
CA PHE A 47 17.51 3.21 -12.31
C PHE A 47 16.91 2.64 -11.02
N SER A 48 16.98 1.31 -10.83
CA SER A 48 16.35 0.61 -9.71
C SER A 48 17.16 0.58 -8.42
N MET A 49 18.45 0.93 -8.47
CA MET A 49 19.32 1.05 -7.31
C MET A 49 18.74 2.01 -6.25
N PRO A 50 19.08 1.82 -4.95
CA PRO A 50 18.56 2.66 -3.85
C PRO A 50 18.86 4.16 -4.02
N GLU A 51 19.99 4.50 -4.62
CA GLU A 51 20.44 5.86 -4.90
C GLU A 51 19.92 6.40 -6.25
N GLY A 52 19.28 5.53 -7.04
CA GLY A 52 18.70 5.87 -8.33
C GLY A 52 17.36 6.60 -8.20
N PRO A 53 16.80 7.06 -9.33
CA PRO A 53 15.48 7.70 -9.36
C PRO A 53 14.31 6.72 -9.17
N GLY A 54 14.53 5.42 -9.38
CA GLY A 54 13.48 4.38 -9.37
C GLY A 54 12.72 4.26 -8.05
N PRO A 55 13.39 4.17 -6.88
CA PRO A 55 12.71 4.09 -5.59
C PRO A 55 11.76 5.26 -5.32
N VAL A 56 12.15 6.48 -5.69
CA VAL A 56 11.32 7.69 -5.52
C VAL A 56 10.08 7.61 -6.41
N LEU A 57 10.26 7.24 -7.68
CA LEU A 57 9.15 7.10 -8.62
C LEU A 57 8.20 5.97 -8.24
N LYS A 58 8.73 4.84 -7.75
CA LYS A 58 7.96 3.73 -7.19
C LYS A 58 7.08 4.21 -6.03
N ALA A 59 7.66 4.91 -5.06
CA ALA A 59 6.91 5.42 -3.91
C ALA A 59 5.81 6.41 -4.32
N LEU A 60 6.07 7.29 -5.29
CA LEU A 60 5.07 8.25 -5.80
C LEU A 60 3.93 7.54 -6.55
N TYR A 61 4.27 6.55 -7.38
CA TYR A 61 3.30 5.76 -8.12
C TYR A 61 2.42 4.94 -7.18
N GLU A 62 3.02 4.20 -6.24
CA GLU A 62 2.31 3.37 -5.28
C GLU A 62 1.36 4.20 -4.40
N ARG A 63 1.77 5.40 -4.00
CA ARG A 63 0.90 6.34 -3.26
C ARG A 63 -0.29 6.80 -4.09
N ARG A 64 -0.06 7.14 -5.37
CA ARG A 64 -1.10 7.68 -6.25
C ARG A 64 -2.10 6.62 -6.71
N PHE A 65 -1.63 5.43 -7.04
CA PHE A 65 -2.43 4.38 -7.69
C PHE A 65 -2.75 3.20 -6.78
N GLN A 66 -2.23 3.18 -5.55
CA GLN A 66 -2.45 2.09 -4.57
C GLN A 66 -2.12 0.70 -5.15
N ARG A 67 -1.14 0.65 -6.05
CA ARG A 67 -0.72 -0.56 -6.78
C ARG A 67 0.79 -0.71 -6.68
N GLU A 68 1.22 -1.89 -6.24
CA GLU A 68 2.62 -2.26 -6.06
C GLU A 68 3.39 -2.27 -7.38
N VAL A 69 4.63 -1.79 -7.36
CA VAL A 69 5.54 -1.81 -8.51
C VAL A 69 6.75 -2.69 -8.21
N GLU A 70 7.03 -3.65 -9.09
CA GLU A 70 8.17 -4.55 -9.00
C GLU A 70 9.16 -4.21 -10.12
N PHE A 71 10.38 -3.81 -9.76
CA PHE A 71 11.44 -3.60 -10.74
C PHE A 71 12.09 -4.93 -11.08
N VAL A 72 12.09 -5.28 -12.37
CA VAL A 72 12.73 -6.48 -12.90
C VAL A 72 14.00 -6.07 -13.61
N GLU A 73 15.12 -6.69 -13.26
CA GLU A 73 16.41 -6.36 -13.85
C GLU A 73 16.49 -6.83 -15.30
N GLY A 74 16.45 -5.86 -16.20
CA GLY A 74 16.49 -6.05 -17.63
C GLY A 74 17.90 -6.24 -18.18
N GLY A 75 18.93 -5.77 -17.46
CA GLY A 75 20.29 -5.61 -17.97
C GLY A 75 20.46 -4.28 -18.70
N ASP A 76 21.49 -4.16 -19.54
CA ASP A 76 21.67 -2.99 -20.40
C ASP A 76 20.50 -2.83 -21.39
N SER A 77 20.27 -1.60 -21.84
CA SER A 77 19.15 -1.24 -22.73
C SER A 77 19.07 -2.09 -24.01
N ALA A 78 20.22 -2.57 -24.50
CA ALA A 78 20.27 -3.48 -25.65
C ALA A 78 19.77 -4.90 -25.30
N LEU A 79 20.21 -5.46 -24.17
CA LEU A 79 19.78 -6.77 -23.66
C LEU A 79 18.30 -6.77 -23.23
N MET A 80 17.79 -5.63 -22.78
CA MET A 80 16.37 -5.47 -22.47
C MET A 80 15.48 -5.72 -23.68
N LEU A 81 15.86 -5.21 -24.85
CA LEU A 81 15.06 -5.39 -26.07
C LEU A 81 15.05 -6.85 -26.53
N GLU A 82 16.19 -7.55 -26.42
CA GLU A 82 16.26 -8.97 -26.75
C GLU A 82 15.42 -9.82 -25.82
N LYS A 83 15.50 -9.58 -24.51
CA LYS A 83 14.65 -10.25 -23.51
C LYS A 83 13.17 -9.97 -23.72
N LEU A 84 12.82 -8.74 -24.11
CA LEU A 84 11.43 -8.38 -24.42
C LEU A 84 10.91 -9.20 -25.61
N LYS A 85 11.69 -9.29 -26.69
CA LYS A 85 11.34 -10.10 -27.87
C LYS A 85 11.12 -11.57 -27.49
N ALA A 86 12.01 -12.15 -26.69
CA ALA A 86 11.90 -13.53 -26.24
C ALA A 86 10.65 -13.82 -25.37
N LEU A 87 10.11 -12.81 -24.67
CA LEU A 87 8.87 -12.93 -23.89
C LEU A 87 7.59 -12.79 -24.74
N THR A 88 7.70 -12.30 -25.99
CA THR A 88 6.55 -12.00 -26.84
C THR A 88 6.28 -13.08 -27.91
N THR A 89 7.25 -13.94 -28.19
CA THR A 89 7.12 -15.18 -28.99
C THR A 89 6.71 -16.36 -28.12
#